data_AF-A0A8J6K1K9-F1
#
_entry.id   AF-A0A8J6K1K9-F1
#
_cell.length_a   1.000
_cell.length_b   1.000
_cell.length_c   1.000
_cell.angle_alpha   90.00
_cell.angle_beta   90.00
_cell.angle_gamma   90.00
#
_symmetry.space_group_name_H-M   'P 1'
#
loop_
_entity.id
_entity.type
_entity.pdbx_description
1 polymer ?
#
loop_
_entity_poly.entity_id
_entity_poly.type
_entity_poly.pdbx_seq_one_letter_code
_entity_poly.pdbx_strand_id
1 'polypeptide(L)'
;GCFNKDQVYLDGILRILRHRETIDFRLLTAMGKVSYEDIERLKDLAVLHNARVPQFLQDRGRYMEYLEKIMQVNDLTDEDLRMLIG
;
A
#
# COMPACT_ATOMS: atom_id res chain seq x y z
N GLY A 1 -13.15 -21.37 0.60
CA GLY A 1 -11.87 -21.05 -0.06
C GLY A 1 -11.07 -20.13 0.82
N CYS A 2 -10.14 -20.67 1.61
CA CYS A 2 -9.21 -19.90 2.45
C CYS A 2 -7.98 -19.47 1.63
N PHE A 3 -7.43 -20.40 0.83
CA PHE A 3 -6.27 -20.19 -0.05
C PHE A 3 -6.37 -18.98 -0.98
N ASN A 4 -7.55 -18.73 -1.57
CA ASN A 4 -7.72 -17.60 -2.51
C ASN A 4 -7.58 -16.23 -1.83
N LYS A 5 -7.86 -16.12 -0.52
CA LYS A 5 -7.77 -14.83 0.18
C LYS A 5 -6.33 -14.53 0.57
N ASP A 6 -5.62 -15.53 1.06
CA ASP A 6 -4.22 -15.39 1.48
C ASP A 6 -3.31 -15.01 0.30
N GLN A 7 -3.56 -15.60 -0.88
CA GLN A 7 -2.84 -15.24 -2.11
C GLN A 7 -3.16 -13.81 -2.58
N VAL A 8 -4.41 -13.36 -2.46
CA VAL A 8 -4.81 -11.98 -2.80
C VAL A 8 -4.21 -10.96 -1.84
N TYR A 9 -4.12 -11.27 -0.53
CA TYR A 9 -3.45 -10.40 0.43
C TYR A 9 -1.94 -10.33 0.18
N LEU A 10 -1.32 -11.46 -0.17
CA LEU A 10 0.09 -11.52 -0.51
C LEU A 10 0.40 -10.69 -1.76
N ASP A 11 -0.40 -10.84 -2.83
CA ASP A 11 -0.25 -10.04 -4.04
C ASP A 11 -0.43 -8.54 -3.75
N GLY A 12 -1.45 -8.20 -2.96
CA GLY A 12 -1.71 -6.82 -2.55
C GLY A 12 -0.55 -6.19 -1.78
N ILE A 13 0.07 -6.90 -0.83
CA ILE A 13 1.21 -6.36 -0.08
C ILE A 13 2.46 -6.22 -0.96
N LEU A 14 2.70 -7.15 -1.89
CA LEU A 14 3.83 -7.06 -2.82
C LEU A 14 3.68 -5.85 -3.76
N ARG A 15 2.47 -5.58 -4.25
CA ARG A 15 2.17 -4.36 -5.02
C ARG A 15 2.38 -3.09 -4.20
N ILE A 16 1.97 -3.08 -2.92
CA ILE A 16 2.24 -1.95 -2.01
C ILE A 16 3.74 -1.74 -1.81
N LEU A 17 4.50 -2.81 -1.53
CA LEU A 17 5.95 -2.73 -1.34
C LEU A 17 6.65 -2.22 -2.60
N ARG A 18 6.23 -2.68 -3.79
CA ARG A 18 6.78 -2.24 -5.08
C ARG A 18 6.61 -0.73 -5.30
N HIS A 19 5.46 -0.18 -4.93
CA HIS A 19 5.10 1.23 -5.17
C HIS A 19 5.22 2.09 -3.91
N ARG A 20 5.85 1.60 -2.84
CA ARG A 20 5.88 2.25 -1.51
C ARG A 20 6.38 3.69 -1.52
N GLU A 21 7.28 4.03 -2.43
CA GLU A 21 7.82 5.38 -2.55
C GLU A 21 6.87 6.37 -3.26
N THR A 22 5.95 5.85 -4.07
CA THR A 22 5.02 6.66 -4.89
C THR A 22 3.58 6.65 -4.37
N ILE A 23 3.24 5.75 -3.43
CA ILE A 23 1.91 5.69 -2.83
C ILE A 23 1.73 6.82 -1.82
N ASP A 24 0.68 7.63 -1.99
CA ASP A 24 0.16 8.46 -0.92
C ASP A 24 -0.72 7.61 0.02
N PHE A 25 -0.11 7.04 1.05
CA PHE A 25 -0.80 6.18 2.02
C PHE A 25 -1.90 6.91 2.79
N ARG A 26 -1.78 8.23 2.97
CA ARG A 26 -2.81 9.01 3.65
C ARG A 26 -4.03 9.15 2.76
N LEU A 27 -3.83 9.46 1.48
CA LEU A 27 -4.89 9.52 0.49
C LEU A 27 -5.54 8.14 0.28
N LEU A 28 -4.74 7.08 0.11
CA LEU A 28 -5.21 5.71 -0.02
C LEU A 28 -6.10 5.31 1.16
N THR A 29 -5.68 5.63 2.38
CA THR A 29 -6.44 5.32 3.60
C THR A 29 -7.69 6.18 3.75
N ALA A 30 -7.58 7.45 3.38
CA ALA A 30 -8.69 8.39 3.41
C ALA A 30 -9.81 8.01 2.42
N MET A 31 -9.43 7.40 1.30
CA MET A 31 -10.36 6.92 0.27
C MET A 31 -11.00 5.56 0.62
N GLY A 32 -10.51 4.84 1.62
CA GLY A 32 -11.12 3.60 2.11
C GLY A 32 -10.94 2.41 1.16
N LYS A 33 -12.02 1.67 0.86
CA LYS A 33 -12.01 0.42 0.04
C LYS A 33 -11.85 0.71 -1.46
N VAL A 34 -10.85 1.50 -1.83
CA VAL A 34 -10.51 1.83 -3.21
C VAL A 34 -9.12 1.28 -3.48
N SER A 35 -8.92 0.64 -4.64
CA SER A 35 -7.61 0.13 -5.02
C SER A 35 -6.64 1.30 -5.27
N TYR A 36 -5.33 1.09 -5.07
CA TYR A 36 -4.33 2.13 -5.39
C TYR A 36 -4.43 2.60 -6.85
N GLU A 37 -4.75 1.68 -7.77
CA GLU A 37 -4.89 1.95 -9.22
C GLU A 37 -6.05 2.91 -9.52
N ASP A 38 -7.08 2.93 -8.68
CA ASP A 38 -8.27 3.77 -8.85
C ASP A 38 -8.14 5.14 -8.16
N ILE A 39 -7.07 5.39 -7.40
CA ILE A 39 -6.87 6.66 -6.67
C ILE A 39 -6.80 7.85 -7.63
N GLU A 40 -6.00 7.74 -8.70
CA GLU A 40 -5.79 8.84 -9.65
C GLU A 40 -7.09 9.30 -10.32
N ARG A 41 -8.04 8.39 -10.55
CA ARG A 41 -9.33 8.69 -11.18
C ARG A 41 -10.38 9.22 -10.20
N LEU A 42 -10.27 8.85 -8.92
CA LEU A 42 -11.26 9.18 -7.89
C LEU A 42 -10.86 10.35 -7.01
N LYS A 43 -9.61 10.83 -7.09
CA LYS A 43 -9.12 11.97 -6.31
C LYS A 43 -9.95 13.24 -6.47
N ASP A 44 -10.51 13.48 -7.66
CA ASP A 44 -11.32 14.66 -7.96
C ASP A 44 -12.77 14.54 -7.43
N LEU A 45 -13.23 13.31 -7.16
CA LEU A 45 -14.55 13.00 -6.60
C LEU A 45 -14.50 12.78 -5.08
N ALA A 46 -13.31 12.54 -4.54
CA ALA A 46 -13.09 12.32 -3.12
C ALA A 46 -13.26 13.63 -2.35
N VAL A 47 -14.49 13.90 -1.91
CA VAL A 47 -14.77 14.91 -0.89
C VAL A 47 -14.18 14.41 0.44
N LEU A 48 -12.91 14.74 0.70
CA LEU A 48 -12.14 14.37 1.89
C LEU A 48 -12.61 15.09 3.18
N HIS A 49 -13.91 15.29 3.37
CA HIS A 49 -14.43 15.81 4.63
C HIS A 49 -14.34 14.70 5.70
N ASN A 50 -13.36 14.82 6.61
CA ASN A 50 -13.15 14.00 7.82
C ASN A 50 -12.45 12.64 7.68
N ALA A 51 -11.65 12.40 6.64
CA ALA A 51 -10.79 11.23 6.64
C ALA A 51 -9.77 11.30 7.81
N ARG A 52 -10.01 10.54 8.88
CA ARG A 52 -9.08 10.42 10.01
C ARG A 52 -7.92 9.52 9.58
N VAL A 53 -6.75 10.13 9.39
CA VAL A 53 -5.51 9.38 9.16
C VAL A 53 -5.21 8.52 10.40
N PRO A 54 -5.07 7.20 10.25
CA PRO A 54 -4.69 6.33 11.35
C PRO A 54 -3.37 6.76 11.98
N GLN A 55 -3.24 6.56 13.29
CA GLN A 55 -2.07 7.00 14.06
C GLN A 55 -0.74 6.48 13.47
N PHE A 56 -0.72 5.24 12.98
CA PHE A 56 0.47 4.63 12.39
C PHE A 56 0.90 5.26 11.04
N LEU A 57 0.02 6.01 10.36
CA LEU A 57 0.32 6.75 9.12
C LEU A 57 0.60 8.24 9.36
N GLN A 58 0.53 8.70 10.61
CA GLN A 58 0.88 10.08 10.94
C GLN A 58 2.38 10.30 10.79
N ASP A 59 3.20 9.33 11.21
CA ASP A 59 4.65 9.34 11.02
C ASP A 59 5.02 8.54 9.76
N ARG A 60 5.19 9.26 8.64
CA ARG A 60 5.58 8.64 7.37
C ARG A 60 6.95 7.99 7.43
N GLY A 61 7.91 8.60 8.13
CA GLY A 61 9.28 8.07 8.22
C GLY A 61 9.27 6.70 8.90
N ARG A 62 8.64 6.63 10.06
CA ARG A 62 8.47 5.38 10.79
C ARG A 62 7.66 4.34 10.03
N TYR A 63 6.63 4.75 9.29
CA TYR A 63 5.87 3.84 8.45
C TYR A 63 6.73 3.22 7.34
N MET A 64 7.58 4.01 6.68
CA MET A 64 8.52 3.51 5.67
C MET A 64 9.56 2.57 6.28
N GLU A 65 10.07 2.86 7.48
CA GLU A 65 10.97 1.93 8.21
C GLU A 65 10.33 0.56 8.43
N TYR A 66 9.02 0.50 8.70
CA TYR A 66 8.31 -0.77 8.80
C TYR A 66 8.21 -1.51 7.47
N LEU A 67 7.99 -0.79 6.35
CA LEU A 67 7.97 -1.41 5.02
C LEU A 67 9.34 -1.97 4.63
N GLU A 68 10.41 -1.22 4.92
CA GLU A 68 11.79 -1.68 4.73
C GLU A 68 12.10 -2.90 5.60
N LYS A 69 11.64 -2.90 6.86
CA LYS A 69 11.78 -4.07 7.73
C LYS A 69 11.05 -5.30 7.19
N ILE A 70 9.86 -5.13 6.60
CA ILE A 70 9.15 -6.23 5.93
C ILE A 70 9.99 -6.77 4.78
N MET A 71 10.57 -5.91 3.95
CA MET A 71 11.45 -6.35 2.87
C MET A 71 12.65 -7.13 3.38
N GLN A 72 13.35 -6.61 4.40
CA GLN A 72 14.50 -7.27 5.01
C GLN A 72 14.17 -8.64 5.60
N VAL A 73 13.04 -8.76 6.32
CA VAL A 73 12.66 -10.04 6.96
C VAL A 73 12.24 -11.09 5.95
N ASN A 74 11.74 -10.67 4.77
CA ASN A 74 11.30 -11.57 3.71
C ASN A 74 12.36 -11.72 2.60
N ASP A 75 13.58 -11.20 2.79
CA ASP A 75 14.65 -11.19 1.79
C ASP A 75 14.19 -10.66 0.41
N LEU A 76 13.30 -9.65 0.42
CA LEU A 76 12.77 -9.03 -0.80
C LEU A 76 13.62 -7.84 -1.21
N THR A 77 14.03 -7.81 -2.47
CA THR A 77 14.70 -6.67 -3.09
C THR A 77 13.75 -5.90 -4.01
N ASP A 78 14.12 -4.66 -4.35
CA ASP A 78 13.40 -3.90 -5.38
C ASP A 78 13.45 -4.59 -6.75
N GLU A 79 14.49 -5.39 -7.01
CA GLU A 79 14.60 -6.17 -8.24
C GLU A 79 13.53 -7.28 -8.27
N ASP A 80 13.39 -8.02 -7.17
CA ASP A 80 12.36 -9.05 -7.03
C ASP A 80 10.96 -8.46 -7.24
N LEU A 81 10.69 -7.32 -6.60
CA LEU A 81 9.41 -6.62 -6.71
C LEU A 81 9.12 -6.11 -8.14
N ARG A 82 10.15 -5.76 -8.92
CA ARG A 82 10.00 -5.38 -10.33
C ARG A 82 9.67 -6.57 -11.23
N MET A 83 10.21 -7.74 -10.91
CA MET A 83 9.98 -8.98 -11.66
C MET A 83 8.61 -9.62 -11.41
N LEU A 84 7.90 -9.19 -10.37
CA LEU A 84 6.50 -9.56 -10.14
C LEU A 84 5.60 -8.93 -11.22
N ILE A 85 5.56 -9.56 -12.39
CA ILE A 85 4.57 -9.32 -13.44
C ILE A 85 3.47 -10.36 -13.24
N GLY A 86 2.34 -9.91 -12.70
CA GLY A 86 1.05 -10.59 -12.75
C GLY A 86 0.10 -9.78 -13.62
#